data_AF-A0AAW2C863-F1
#
_entry.id   AF-A0AAW2C863-F1
#
_cell.length_a   1.000
_cell.length_b   1.000
_cell.length_c   1.000
_cell.angle_alpha   90.00
_cell.angle_beta   90.00
_cell.angle_gamma   90.00
#
_symmetry.space_group_name_H-M   'P 1'
#
loop_
_entity.id
_entity.type
_entity.pdbx_description
1 polymer ?
#
loop_
_entity_poly.entity_id
_entity_poly.type
_entity_poly.pdbx_seq_one_letter_code
_entity_poly.pdbx_strand_id
1 'polypeptide(L)'
;MASDFALSVPPELETALRLKTVQYFVTKRPWLDLYGINVRPVAPFGSVSSKPYVESALLHRCLPDELLFEVFARMTPHDLGRASCVCRKWRYTIRNPVFWRNACLKAWQFSGVVENYKILQSKYEGSWRKMWLLRPRVRTDGIYVSRNTYIRAGVAEWKITNPVHLVCYFRYMRFFPSGRFLYKNSSQKVKDVAKCMNFRASSTDCVFKGHYTLSDNQVEAAVLYPGLRPTVLRIRLRLRGTTVGANNRMDLLSLVTSGVNDSEIKDPDEDILGVVEGWQDDESHNPDVPAVSHRRGMMPFVFVPFHEVETTVLNLPVEKMDYFVPG
;
A
#
# COMPACT_ATOMS: atom_id res chain seq x y z
N MET A 1 18.46 -35.47 11.03
CA MET A 1 18.55 -34.82 9.72
C MET A 1 17.83 -33.48 9.78
N ALA A 2 18.49 -32.47 10.36
CA ALA A 2 17.97 -31.12 10.50
C ALA A 2 19.13 -30.16 10.24
N SER A 3 19.55 -30.08 8.98
CA SER A 3 20.36 -28.98 8.45
C SER A 3 19.56 -28.38 7.29
N ASP A 4 19.82 -27.12 6.96
CA ASP A 4 19.38 -26.43 5.74
C ASP A 4 18.18 -25.48 5.91
N PHE A 5 18.21 -24.66 6.95
CA PHE A 5 17.57 -23.33 6.92
C PHE A 5 18.51 -22.20 7.37
N ALA A 6 19.83 -22.38 7.19
CA ALA A 6 20.75 -21.24 7.17
C ALA A 6 20.69 -20.63 5.76
N LEU A 7 19.81 -19.65 5.55
CA LEU A 7 19.94 -18.75 4.41
C LEU A 7 21.36 -18.18 4.46
N SER A 8 22.19 -18.54 3.48
CA SER A 8 23.54 -18.01 3.33
C SER A 8 23.44 -16.49 3.23
N VAL A 9 23.72 -15.81 4.33
CA VAL A 9 23.80 -14.36 4.40
C VAL A 9 24.88 -13.96 3.40
N PRO A 10 24.59 -13.14 2.36
CA PRO A 10 25.61 -12.71 1.41
C PRO A 10 26.79 -12.12 2.19
N PRO A 11 28.05 -12.37 1.79
CA PRO A 11 29.23 -11.87 2.50
C PRO A 11 29.20 -10.33 2.65
N GLU A 12 28.56 -9.63 1.71
CA GLU A 12 28.27 -8.19 1.77
C GLU A 12 27.30 -7.82 2.92
N LEU A 13 26.32 -8.67 3.20
CA LEU A 13 25.36 -8.51 4.29
C LEU A 13 26.01 -8.84 5.64
N GLU A 14 26.87 -9.86 5.73
CA GLU A 14 27.71 -10.08 6.91
C GLU A 14 28.62 -8.88 7.16
N THR A 15 29.23 -8.33 6.11
CA THR A 15 30.10 -7.14 6.23
C THR A 15 29.29 -5.92 6.68
N ALA A 16 28.08 -5.72 6.14
CA ALA A 16 27.18 -4.63 6.56
C ALA A 16 26.64 -4.81 7.99
N LEU A 17 26.36 -6.04 8.41
CA LEU A 17 25.92 -6.38 9.77
C LEU A 17 27.08 -6.29 10.78
N ARG A 18 28.30 -6.68 10.39
CA ARG A 18 29.53 -6.59 11.21
C ARG A 18 30.03 -5.16 11.35
N LEU A 19 29.91 -4.32 10.31
CA LEU A 19 30.33 -2.91 10.34
C LEU A 19 29.55 -2.07 11.36
N LYS A 20 28.34 -2.51 11.75
CA LYS A 20 27.59 -1.92 12.84
C LYS A 20 26.81 -2.99 13.59
N THR A 21 27.50 -3.85 14.34
CA THR A 21 27.03 -4.09 15.71
C THR A 21 26.79 -2.70 16.26
N VAL A 22 25.52 -2.32 16.37
CA VAL A 22 25.12 -1.10 17.03
C VAL A 22 25.78 -1.22 18.40
N GLN A 23 26.90 -0.52 18.60
CA GLN A 23 27.24 -0.04 19.92
C GLN A 23 25.99 0.73 20.27
N TYR A 24 25.11 0.10 21.05
CA TYR A 24 24.10 0.84 21.76
C TYR A 24 24.93 1.92 22.42
N PHE A 25 24.81 3.17 21.95
CA PHE A 25 25.28 4.28 22.73
C PHE A 25 24.43 4.15 23.99
N VAL A 26 25.00 3.48 25.00
CA VAL A 26 24.53 3.54 26.36
C VAL A 26 24.82 4.99 26.69
N THR A 27 23.89 5.87 26.29
CA THR A 27 23.89 7.24 26.75
C THR A 27 23.93 7.11 28.26
N LYS A 28 24.99 7.59 28.92
CA LYS A 28 25.10 7.61 30.39
C LYS A 28 23.97 8.47 30.91
N ARG A 29 22.78 7.89 31.02
CA ARG A 29 21.62 8.54 31.61
C ARG A 29 21.62 8.08 33.06
N PRO A 30 21.57 9.00 34.04
CA PRO A 30 21.66 8.65 35.45
C PRO A 30 20.65 7.57 35.89
N TRP A 31 19.50 7.47 35.21
CA TRP A 31 18.50 6.43 35.50
C TRP A 31 18.79 5.06 34.88
N LEU A 32 19.68 4.96 33.89
CA LEU A 32 20.19 3.68 33.39
C LEU A 32 21.12 3.02 34.42
N ASP A 33 21.85 3.81 35.21
CA ASP A 33 22.64 3.30 36.33
C ASP A 33 21.73 2.80 37.48
N LEU A 34 20.46 3.23 37.51
CA LEU A 34 19.44 2.70 38.42
C LEU A 34 18.83 1.38 37.92
N TYR A 35 19.03 0.98 36.66
CA TYR A 35 18.59 -0.33 36.16
C TYR A 35 19.39 -1.45 36.82
N GLY A 36 18.71 -2.39 37.46
CA GLY A 36 19.34 -3.46 38.24
C GLY A 36 19.63 -3.09 39.70
N ILE A 37 19.51 -1.81 40.09
CA ILE A 37 19.59 -1.34 41.48
C ILE A 37 18.18 -1.07 42.05
N ASN A 38 17.50 -0.04 41.52
CA ASN A 38 16.16 0.37 41.98
C ASN A 38 15.07 0.17 40.92
N VAL A 39 15.44 0.16 39.64
CA VAL A 39 14.56 -0.14 38.52
C VAL A 39 14.87 -1.56 38.07
N ARG A 40 14.01 -2.52 38.43
CA ARG A 40 14.16 -3.88 37.92
C ARG A 40 13.93 -3.86 36.40
N PRO A 41 14.82 -4.45 35.58
CA PRO A 41 14.51 -4.68 34.17
C PRO A 41 13.14 -5.37 34.10
N VAL A 42 12.25 -4.91 33.22
CA VAL A 42 11.02 -5.67 32.95
C VAL A 42 11.49 -7.00 32.39
N ALA A 43 11.44 -8.03 33.22
CA ALA A 43 11.92 -9.33 32.85
C ALA A 43 11.16 -9.76 31.58
N PRO A 44 11.86 -10.31 30.56
CA PRO A 44 11.18 -10.87 29.41
C PRO A 44 10.08 -11.80 29.88
N PHE A 45 8.96 -11.81 29.16
CA PHE A 45 7.85 -12.71 29.46
C PHE A 45 8.39 -14.14 29.58
N GLY A 46 8.17 -14.80 30.73
CA GLY A 46 8.72 -16.14 31.03
C GLY A 46 10.06 -16.19 31.77
N SER A 47 10.66 -15.06 32.17
CA SER A 47 11.89 -15.10 32.99
C SER A 47 11.63 -15.68 34.39
N VAL A 48 12.51 -16.59 34.82
CA VAL A 48 12.52 -17.23 36.15
C VAL A 48 12.61 -16.21 37.31
N SER A 49 13.05 -14.97 37.02
CA SER A 49 13.13 -13.88 38.00
C SER A 49 11.84 -13.06 38.15
N SER A 50 10.82 -13.32 37.32
CA SER A 50 9.51 -12.67 37.45
C SER A 50 8.69 -13.37 38.54
N LYS A 51 8.00 -12.61 39.40
CA LYS A 51 6.97 -13.18 40.30
C LYS A 51 6.06 -14.08 39.47
N PRO A 52 5.58 -15.25 40.00
CA PRO A 52 4.75 -16.17 39.25
C PRO A 52 3.56 -15.40 38.66
N TYR A 53 3.65 -15.12 37.36
CA TYR A 53 2.64 -14.37 36.65
C TYR A 53 1.54 -15.37 36.35
N VAL A 54 0.51 -15.39 37.21
CA VAL A 54 -0.67 -16.20 36.97
C VAL A 54 -1.38 -15.59 35.77
N GLU A 55 -1.17 -16.21 34.61
CA GLU A 55 -1.81 -15.78 33.38
C GLU A 55 -3.32 -15.84 33.53
N SER A 56 -4.00 -14.71 33.46
CA SER A 56 -5.44 -14.65 33.75
C SER A 56 -6.30 -15.05 32.55
N ALA A 57 -5.82 -14.85 31.31
CA ALA A 57 -6.60 -15.16 30.13
C ALA A 57 -6.49 -16.64 29.75
N LEU A 58 -7.62 -17.30 29.55
CA LEU A 58 -7.71 -18.71 29.15
C LEU A 58 -6.87 -19.02 27.90
N LEU A 59 -6.92 -18.11 26.91
CA LEU A 59 -6.15 -18.28 25.67
C LEU A 59 -4.65 -18.41 25.94
N HIS A 60 -4.10 -17.67 26.91
CA HIS A 60 -2.67 -17.76 27.21
C HIS A 60 -2.30 -19.00 28.02
N ARG A 61 -3.23 -19.54 28.80
CA ARG A 61 -3.02 -20.83 29.50
C ARG A 61 -3.06 -22.01 28.53
N CYS A 62 -3.91 -21.92 27.51
CA CYS A 62 -4.13 -23.00 26.55
C CYS A 62 -3.17 -22.97 25.36
N LEU A 63 -2.62 -21.79 25.01
CA LEU A 63 -1.77 -21.61 23.85
C LEU A 63 -0.34 -21.23 24.26
N PRO A 64 0.65 -22.12 24.06
CA PRO A 64 2.07 -21.81 24.20
C PRO A 64 2.50 -20.58 23.40
N ASP A 65 3.55 -19.91 23.88
CA ASP A 65 4.05 -18.67 23.28
C ASP A 65 4.60 -18.88 21.87
N GLU A 66 5.16 -20.05 21.59
CA GLU A 66 5.67 -20.43 20.27
C GLU A 66 4.52 -20.51 19.26
N LEU A 67 3.38 -21.09 19.66
CA LEU A 67 2.20 -21.15 18.79
C LEU A 67 1.59 -19.76 18.59
N LEU A 68 1.55 -18.93 19.63
CA LEU A 68 1.12 -17.55 19.50
C LEU A 68 2.03 -16.76 18.55
N PHE A 69 3.35 -16.97 18.63
CA PHE A 69 4.33 -16.39 17.73
C PHE A 69 4.11 -16.83 16.28
N GLU A 70 3.88 -18.12 16.05
CA GLU A 70 3.59 -18.70 14.73
C GLU A 70 2.28 -18.15 14.13
N VAL A 71 1.26 -17.91 14.95
CA VAL A 71 0.03 -17.25 14.50
C VAL A 71 0.34 -15.82 14.07
N PHE A 72 1.04 -15.02 14.89
CA PHE A 72 1.42 -13.66 14.54
C PHE A 72 2.33 -13.58 13.31
N ALA A 73 3.22 -14.55 13.10
CA ALA A 73 4.08 -14.62 11.92
C ALA A 73 3.30 -14.76 10.61
N ARG A 74 2.09 -15.33 10.66
CA ARG A 74 1.18 -15.50 9.51
C ARG A 74 0.19 -14.36 9.33
N MET A 75 0.02 -13.49 10.33
CA MET A 75 -0.89 -12.36 10.25
C MET A 75 -0.39 -11.26 9.31
N THR A 76 -1.32 -10.46 8.79
CA THR A 76 -0.94 -9.24 8.04
C THR A 76 -0.40 -8.18 9.00
N PRO A 77 0.44 -7.23 8.52
CA PRO A 77 0.92 -6.14 9.37
C PRO A 77 -0.19 -5.26 9.95
N HIS A 78 -1.34 -5.19 9.27
CA HIS A 78 -2.52 -4.49 9.76
C HIS A 78 -3.14 -5.23 10.96
N ASP A 79 -3.31 -6.54 10.83
CA ASP A 79 -3.86 -7.38 11.91
C ASP A 79 -2.92 -7.47 13.11
N LEU A 80 -1.60 -7.45 12.88
CA LEU A 80 -0.60 -7.28 13.95
C LEU A 80 -0.80 -5.95 14.70
N GLY A 81 -1.11 -4.87 13.98
CA GLY A 81 -1.49 -3.59 14.58
C GLY A 81 -2.69 -3.73 15.52
N ARG A 82 -3.77 -4.38 15.04
CA ARG A 82 -4.99 -4.64 15.83
C ARG A 82 -4.73 -5.56 17.03
N ALA A 83 -3.98 -6.64 16.83
CA ALA A 83 -3.60 -7.59 17.87
C ALA A 83 -2.79 -6.90 18.99
N SER A 84 -1.94 -5.92 18.64
CA SER A 84 -1.20 -5.15 19.64
C SER A 84 -2.07 -4.30 20.58
N CYS A 85 -3.34 -4.10 20.24
CA CYS A 85 -4.33 -3.38 21.05
C CYS A 85 -5.16 -4.29 21.97
N VAL A 86 -5.05 -5.62 21.86
CA VAL A 86 -5.89 -6.57 22.61
C VAL A 86 -5.46 -6.68 24.07
N CYS A 87 -4.17 -6.96 24.32
CA CYS A 87 -3.64 -7.07 25.67
C CYS A 87 -2.16 -6.69 25.74
N ARG A 88 -1.64 -6.49 26.96
CA ARG A 88 -0.22 -6.14 27.18
C ARG A 88 0.72 -7.21 26.62
N LYS A 89 0.44 -8.51 26.83
CA LYS A 89 1.26 -9.62 26.33
C LYS A 89 1.42 -9.53 24.80
N TRP A 90 0.31 -9.47 24.06
CA TRP A 90 0.33 -9.34 22.58
C TRP A 90 1.07 -8.09 22.12
N ARG A 91 0.85 -6.95 22.80
CA ARG A 91 1.56 -5.70 22.51
C ARG A 91 3.07 -5.84 22.63
N TYR A 92 3.57 -6.58 23.63
CA TYR A 92 5.01 -6.80 23.82
C TYR A 92 5.55 -7.86 22.85
N THR A 93 4.84 -8.97 22.63
CA THR A 93 5.24 -10.01 21.67
C THR A 93 5.40 -9.42 20.26
N ILE A 94 4.45 -8.61 19.81
CA ILE A 94 4.44 -8.01 18.45
C ILE A 94 5.55 -6.96 18.26
N ARG A 95 6.18 -6.47 19.34
CA ARG A 95 7.38 -5.61 19.22
C ARG A 95 8.60 -6.38 18.73
N ASN A 96 8.56 -7.71 18.70
CA ASN A 96 9.64 -8.52 18.13
C ASN A 96 9.93 -8.07 16.68
N PRO A 97 11.19 -7.74 16.35
CA PRO A 97 11.56 -7.21 15.03
C PRO A 97 11.32 -8.19 13.88
N VAL A 98 11.24 -9.50 14.14
CA VAL A 98 11.06 -10.53 13.10
C VAL A 98 9.77 -10.33 12.30
N PHE A 99 8.67 -9.98 12.97
CA PHE A 99 7.38 -9.73 12.30
C PHE A 99 7.48 -8.57 11.31
N TRP A 100 8.12 -7.47 11.73
CA TRP A 100 8.30 -6.29 10.91
C TRP A 100 9.34 -6.50 9.81
N ARG A 101 10.39 -7.28 10.07
CA ARG A 101 11.36 -7.68 9.05
C ARG A 101 10.69 -8.40 7.90
N ASN A 102 9.88 -9.42 8.19
CA ASN A 102 9.18 -10.20 7.18
C ASN A 102 8.20 -9.33 6.39
N ALA A 103 7.50 -8.42 7.06
CA ALA A 103 6.64 -7.44 6.41
C ALA A 103 7.43 -6.53 5.45
N CYS A 104 8.54 -5.95 5.91
CA CYS A 104 9.39 -5.08 5.11
C CYS A 104 9.95 -5.78 3.87
N LEU A 105 10.52 -6.97 4.04
CA LEU A 105 11.11 -7.72 2.93
C LEU A 105 10.06 -8.11 1.87
N LYS A 106 8.81 -8.39 2.29
CA LYS A 106 7.70 -8.62 1.36
C LYS A 106 7.25 -7.35 0.65
N ALA A 107 7.13 -6.22 1.36
CA ALA A 107 6.64 -4.97 0.77
C ALA A 107 7.64 -4.31 -0.19
N TRP A 108 8.94 -4.41 0.09
CA TRP A 108 10.01 -3.82 -0.72
C TRP A 108 10.88 -4.87 -1.39
N GLN A 109 10.26 -5.96 -1.86
CA GLN A 109 10.96 -7.06 -2.54
C GLN A 109 11.76 -6.60 -3.75
N PHE A 110 11.28 -5.57 -4.47
CA PHE A 110 11.92 -5.05 -5.69
C PHE A 110 13.29 -4.41 -5.43
N SER A 111 13.49 -3.78 -4.26
CA SER A 111 14.82 -3.24 -3.89
C SER A 111 15.84 -4.34 -3.59
N GLY A 112 15.39 -5.58 -3.36
CA GLY A 112 16.25 -6.68 -2.93
C GLY A 112 16.60 -6.65 -1.44
N VAL A 113 17.10 -7.78 -0.94
CA VAL A 113 17.37 -7.95 0.50
C VAL A 113 18.50 -7.02 0.95
N VAL A 114 19.64 -7.02 0.25
CA VAL A 114 20.84 -6.26 0.63
C VAL A 114 20.56 -4.76 0.74
N GLU A 115 19.89 -4.18 -0.26
CA GLU A 115 19.57 -2.75 -0.27
C GLU A 115 18.60 -2.38 0.86
N ASN A 116 17.61 -3.23 1.14
CA ASN A 116 16.69 -3.02 2.26
C ASN A 116 17.44 -2.95 3.60
N TYR A 117 18.48 -3.77 3.82
CA TYR A 117 19.31 -3.67 5.02
C TYR A 117 20.17 -2.41 5.05
N LYS A 118 20.74 -1.98 3.91
CA LYS A 118 21.48 -0.70 3.82
C LYS A 118 20.58 0.49 4.17
N ILE A 119 19.36 0.52 3.64
CA ILE A 119 18.35 1.55 3.93
C ILE A 119 17.91 1.49 5.40
N LEU A 120 17.67 0.30 5.93
CA LEU A 120 17.32 0.10 7.34
C LEU A 120 18.35 0.73 8.27
N GLN A 121 19.64 0.50 8.00
CA GLN A 121 20.72 1.01 8.85
C GLN A 121 20.94 2.51 8.66
N SER A 122 20.89 3.01 7.42
CA SER A 122 21.17 4.41 7.12
C SER A 122 20.05 5.37 7.49
N LYS A 123 18.77 5.01 7.22
CA LYS A 123 17.61 5.89 7.40
C LYS A 123 16.76 5.57 8.63
N TYR A 124 16.85 4.35 9.17
CA TYR A 124 15.91 3.87 10.20
C TYR A 124 16.57 3.30 11.45
N GLU A 125 17.86 3.58 11.69
CA GLU A 125 18.59 3.20 12.92
C GLU A 125 18.51 1.70 13.24
N GLY A 126 18.44 0.84 12.22
CA GLY A 126 18.34 -0.61 12.42
C GLY A 126 16.95 -1.11 12.84
N SER A 127 15.93 -0.25 12.93
CA SER A 127 14.59 -0.62 13.41
C SER A 127 13.61 -0.97 12.28
N TRP A 128 13.32 -2.26 12.11
CA TRP A 128 12.36 -2.76 11.11
C TRP A 128 10.96 -2.16 11.27
N ARG A 129 10.52 -2.00 12.52
CA ARG A 129 9.22 -1.39 12.82
C ARG A 129 9.18 0.09 12.42
N LYS A 130 10.27 0.83 12.67
CA LYS A 130 10.39 2.24 12.25
C LYS A 130 10.35 2.35 10.73
N MET A 131 11.11 1.50 10.04
CA MET A 131 11.08 1.40 8.58
C MET A 131 9.68 1.10 8.04
N TRP A 132 8.98 0.11 8.62
CA TRP A 132 7.61 -0.23 8.20
C TRP A 132 6.63 0.95 8.30
N LEU A 133 6.74 1.73 9.36
CA LEU A 133 5.85 2.85 9.66
C LEU A 133 6.17 4.11 8.84
N LEU A 134 7.44 4.37 8.55
CA LEU A 134 7.88 5.63 7.94
C LEU A 134 8.19 5.52 6.44
N ARG A 135 8.58 4.33 5.95
CA ARG A 135 8.87 4.15 4.53
C ARG A 135 7.55 4.08 3.73
N PRO A 136 7.38 4.90 2.69
CA PRO A 136 6.19 4.81 1.84
C PRO A 136 6.11 3.46 1.11
N ARG A 137 4.89 2.94 0.96
CA ARG A 137 4.62 1.69 0.24
C ARG A 137 3.21 1.71 -0.36
N VAL A 138 3.09 1.21 -1.58
CA VAL A 138 1.79 0.93 -2.19
C VAL A 138 1.21 -0.34 -1.56
N ARG A 139 -0.07 -0.31 -1.19
CA ARG A 139 -0.77 -1.48 -0.63
C ARG A 139 -1.33 -2.35 -1.76
N THR A 140 -1.17 -3.66 -1.61
CA THR A 140 -1.59 -4.66 -2.61
C THR A 140 -2.69 -5.59 -2.08
N ASP A 141 -3.08 -5.43 -0.80
CA ASP A 141 -4.09 -6.20 -0.07
C ASP A 141 -5.53 -5.66 -0.25
N GLY A 142 -5.77 -4.86 -1.29
CA GLY A 142 -7.05 -4.21 -1.51
C GLY A 142 -7.08 -3.40 -2.80
N ILE A 143 -8.00 -2.44 -2.85
CA ILE A 143 -8.27 -1.61 -4.02
C ILE A 143 -8.29 -0.13 -3.63
N TYR A 144 -7.66 0.71 -4.43
CA TYR A 144 -7.72 2.16 -4.32
C TYR A 144 -8.92 2.67 -5.12
N VAL A 145 -9.77 3.47 -4.49
CA VAL A 145 -11.03 3.96 -5.06
C VAL A 145 -11.08 5.48 -4.97
N SER A 146 -11.22 6.15 -6.12
CA SER A 146 -11.51 7.58 -6.20
C SER A 146 -12.96 7.78 -6.61
N ARG A 147 -13.77 8.33 -5.70
CA ARG A 147 -15.18 8.66 -5.94
C ARG A 147 -15.29 10.06 -6.51
N ASN A 148 -15.95 10.20 -7.65
CA ASN A 148 -16.09 11.45 -8.37
C ASN A 148 -17.56 11.71 -8.67
N THR A 149 -18.03 12.90 -8.32
CA THR A 149 -19.39 13.35 -8.60
C THR A 149 -19.36 14.58 -9.49
N TYR A 150 -20.30 14.67 -10.42
CA TYR A 150 -20.52 15.88 -11.21
C TYR A 150 -21.98 16.07 -11.51
N ILE A 151 -22.33 17.32 -11.77
CA ILE A 151 -23.69 17.73 -12.10
C ILE A 151 -23.85 17.76 -13.61
N ARG A 152 -24.85 17.02 -14.13
CA ARG A 152 -25.25 17.04 -15.54
C ARG A 152 -26.63 17.69 -15.66
N ALA A 153 -26.78 18.68 -16.54
CA ALA A 153 -28.08 19.24 -16.87
C ALA A 153 -28.95 18.17 -17.57
N GLY A 154 -30.18 18.01 -17.11
CA GLY A 154 -31.19 17.18 -17.75
C GLY A 154 -31.84 17.89 -18.93
N VAL A 155 -32.67 17.16 -19.68
CA VAL A 155 -33.47 17.75 -20.77
C VAL A 155 -34.68 18.44 -20.14
N ALA A 156 -34.79 19.76 -20.31
CA ALA A 156 -35.94 20.52 -19.86
C ALA A 156 -37.06 20.41 -20.91
N GLU A 157 -38.11 19.66 -20.61
CA GLU A 157 -39.31 19.57 -21.47
C GLU A 157 -40.21 20.81 -21.35
N TRP A 158 -40.14 21.55 -20.22
CA TRP A 158 -40.96 22.72 -19.94
C TRP A 158 -40.16 23.86 -19.30
N LYS A 159 -40.57 25.12 -19.52
CA LYS A 159 -39.87 26.35 -19.04
C LYS A 159 -39.87 26.57 -17.52
N ILE A 160 -40.44 25.66 -16.72
CA ILE A 160 -40.73 25.89 -15.29
C ILE A 160 -39.62 25.34 -14.38
N THR A 161 -38.91 24.27 -14.78
CA THR A 161 -37.84 23.68 -13.96
C THR A 161 -36.70 23.16 -14.83
N ASN A 162 -35.45 23.47 -14.46
CA ASN A 162 -34.25 22.88 -15.06
C ASN A 162 -33.87 21.60 -14.29
N PRO A 163 -34.16 20.39 -14.82
CA PRO A 163 -33.78 19.15 -14.15
C PRO A 163 -32.28 18.98 -14.13
N VAL A 164 -31.76 18.40 -13.05
CA VAL A 164 -30.32 18.21 -12.83
C VAL A 164 -30.08 16.79 -12.33
N HIS A 165 -29.08 16.11 -12.90
CA HIS A 165 -28.66 14.78 -12.51
C HIS A 165 -27.29 14.83 -11.83
N LEU A 166 -27.23 14.33 -10.59
CA LEU A 166 -25.96 14.13 -9.89
C LEU A 166 -25.38 12.77 -10.30
N VAL A 167 -24.39 12.79 -11.17
CA VAL A 167 -23.73 11.58 -11.67
C VAL A 167 -22.55 11.23 -10.79
N CYS A 168 -22.50 9.98 -10.31
CA CYS A 168 -21.39 9.45 -9.53
C CYS A 168 -20.69 8.35 -10.33
N TYR A 169 -19.37 8.45 -10.42
CA TYR A 169 -18.51 7.42 -10.98
C TYR A 169 -17.28 7.24 -10.11
N PHE A 170 -16.60 6.12 -10.33
CA PHE A 170 -15.44 5.71 -9.56
C PHE A 170 -14.28 5.37 -10.50
N ARG A 171 -13.07 5.75 -10.09
CA ARG A 171 -11.84 5.21 -10.65
C ARG A 171 -11.27 4.20 -9.66
N TYR A 172 -10.91 3.04 -10.18
CA TYR A 172 -10.41 1.90 -9.43
C TYR A 172 -8.99 1.60 -9.84
N MET A 173 -8.10 1.45 -8.87
CA MET A 173 -6.72 1.02 -9.07
C MET A 173 -6.39 -0.15 -8.14
N ARG A 174 -5.89 -1.26 -8.69
CA ARG A 174 -5.36 -2.38 -7.91
C ARG A 174 -3.92 -2.61 -8.29
N PHE A 175 -3.02 -2.51 -7.32
CA PHE A 175 -1.58 -2.70 -7.52
C PHE A 175 -1.14 -4.12 -7.15
N PHE A 176 -0.10 -4.60 -7.83
CA PHE A 176 0.54 -5.88 -7.56
C PHE A 176 2.02 -5.73 -7.21
N PRO A 177 2.59 -6.63 -6.40
CA PRO A 177 4.01 -6.56 -6.02
C PRO A 177 5.01 -6.65 -7.19
N SER A 178 4.55 -7.02 -8.39
CA SER A 178 5.37 -7.12 -9.60
C SER A 178 5.57 -5.78 -10.32
N GLY A 179 4.99 -4.68 -9.85
CA GLY A 179 4.97 -3.40 -10.58
C GLY A 179 3.82 -3.30 -11.61
N ARG A 180 2.96 -4.31 -11.71
CA ARG A 180 1.74 -4.27 -12.53
C ARG A 180 0.59 -3.68 -11.73
N PHE A 181 -0.35 -3.03 -12.40
CA PHE A 181 -1.62 -2.64 -11.80
C PHE A 181 -2.78 -2.77 -12.78
N LEU A 182 -4.00 -2.74 -12.22
CA LEU A 182 -5.25 -2.71 -12.98
C LEU A 182 -5.91 -1.35 -12.78
N TYR A 183 -6.49 -0.82 -13.85
CA TYR A 183 -7.26 0.40 -13.87
C TYR A 183 -8.65 0.15 -14.45
N LYS A 184 -9.68 0.71 -13.81
CA LYS A 184 -11.06 0.69 -14.32
C LYS A 184 -11.78 1.97 -13.93
N ASN A 185 -12.52 2.53 -14.89
CA ASN A 185 -13.46 3.61 -14.64
C ASN A 185 -14.89 3.06 -14.76
N SER A 186 -15.72 3.22 -13.73
CA SER A 186 -17.07 2.64 -13.71
C SER A 186 -17.99 3.36 -12.72
N SER A 187 -19.30 3.32 -12.97
CA SER A 187 -20.34 3.74 -12.01
C SER A 187 -20.80 2.62 -11.07
N GLN A 188 -20.29 1.40 -11.25
CA GLN A 188 -20.62 0.26 -10.41
C GLN A 188 -20.06 0.41 -8.98
N LYS A 189 -20.65 -0.33 -8.03
CA LYS A 189 -20.21 -0.30 -6.63
C LYS A 189 -18.88 -1.04 -6.44
N VAL A 190 -18.16 -0.71 -5.37
CA VAL A 190 -16.85 -1.32 -5.04
C VAL A 190 -16.95 -2.84 -4.95
N LYS A 191 -18.01 -3.37 -4.32
CA LYS A 191 -18.23 -4.82 -4.18
C LYS A 191 -18.40 -5.58 -5.49
N ASP A 192 -18.92 -4.92 -6.52
CA ASP A 192 -19.14 -5.56 -7.82
C ASP A 192 -17.87 -5.49 -8.68
N VAL A 193 -17.19 -4.34 -8.65
CA VAL A 193 -15.93 -4.14 -9.38
C VAL A 193 -14.78 -4.97 -8.80
N ALA A 194 -14.74 -5.17 -7.49
CA ALA A 194 -13.69 -5.97 -6.86
C ALA A 194 -13.62 -7.42 -7.41
N LYS A 195 -14.74 -7.96 -7.90
CA LYS A 195 -14.83 -9.31 -8.49
C LYS A 195 -14.04 -9.42 -9.79
N CYS A 196 -14.08 -8.40 -10.65
CA CYS A 196 -13.38 -8.38 -11.94
C CYS A 196 -11.97 -7.79 -11.87
N MET A 197 -11.62 -7.07 -10.80
CA MET A 197 -10.28 -6.47 -10.60
C MET A 197 -9.27 -7.52 -10.10
N ASN A 198 -9.08 -8.63 -10.81
CA ASN A 198 -8.17 -9.72 -10.43
C ASN A 198 -7.16 -10.04 -11.54
N PHE A 199 -6.25 -11.00 -11.34
CA PHE A 199 -5.19 -11.31 -12.32
C PHE A 199 -5.73 -11.77 -13.69
N ARG A 200 -6.93 -12.38 -13.73
CA ARG A 200 -7.63 -12.80 -14.94
C ARG A 200 -8.47 -11.69 -15.57
N ALA A 201 -8.31 -10.45 -15.09
CA ALA A 201 -9.02 -9.31 -15.64
C ALA A 201 -8.77 -9.16 -17.15
N SER A 202 -9.84 -8.89 -17.88
CA SER A 202 -9.85 -8.71 -19.33
C SER A 202 -10.35 -7.31 -19.70
N SER A 203 -10.01 -6.90 -20.91
CA SER A 203 -10.53 -5.68 -21.53
C SER A 203 -12.05 -5.72 -21.75
N THR A 204 -12.64 -6.91 -21.86
CA THR A 204 -14.10 -7.08 -21.98
C THR A 204 -14.84 -6.59 -20.74
N ASP A 205 -14.22 -6.67 -19.56
CA ASP A 205 -14.77 -6.13 -18.31
C ASP A 205 -14.45 -4.64 -18.11
N CYS A 206 -13.91 -3.99 -19.15
CA CYS A 206 -13.36 -2.63 -19.12
C CYS A 206 -12.28 -2.45 -18.04
N VAL A 207 -11.48 -3.48 -17.82
CA VAL A 207 -10.30 -3.44 -16.94
C VAL A 207 -9.05 -3.41 -17.80
N PHE A 208 -8.21 -2.42 -17.56
CA PHE A 208 -6.98 -2.19 -18.32
C PHE A 208 -5.78 -2.45 -17.43
N LYS A 209 -4.77 -3.10 -18.00
CA LYS A 209 -3.52 -3.43 -17.32
C LYS A 209 -2.51 -2.32 -17.61
N GLY A 210 -1.63 -2.08 -16.65
CA GLY A 210 -0.55 -1.12 -16.78
C GLY A 210 0.60 -1.43 -15.83
N HIS A 211 1.61 -0.57 -15.88
CA HIS A 211 2.80 -0.65 -15.03
C HIS A 211 2.92 0.59 -14.17
N TYR A 212 3.48 0.43 -12.98
CA TYR A 212 3.70 1.52 -12.04
C TYR A 212 5.07 1.41 -11.38
N THR A 213 5.63 2.56 -11.06
CA THR A 213 6.82 2.71 -10.23
C THR A 213 6.48 3.54 -8.99
N LEU A 214 7.26 3.35 -7.92
CA LEU A 214 7.16 4.15 -6.69
C LEU A 214 8.53 4.74 -6.40
N SER A 215 8.63 6.06 -6.50
CA SER A 215 9.84 6.83 -6.20
C SER A 215 9.55 7.74 -5.01
N ASP A 216 10.23 7.50 -3.89
CA ASP A 216 9.94 8.10 -2.59
C ASP A 216 8.47 7.97 -2.17
N ASN A 217 7.64 8.98 -2.44
CA ASN A 217 6.21 9.01 -2.18
C ASN A 217 5.36 9.28 -3.45
N GLN A 218 5.99 9.34 -4.62
CA GLN A 218 5.31 9.55 -5.89
C GLN A 218 5.13 8.22 -6.61
N VAL A 219 3.91 7.97 -7.08
CA VAL A 219 3.58 6.83 -7.91
C VAL A 219 3.35 7.33 -9.31
N GLU A 220 4.13 6.81 -10.25
CA GLU A 220 3.94 7.03 -11.67
C GLU A 220 3.38 5.76 -12.26
N ALA A 221 2.34 5.90 -13.07
CA ALA A 221 1.62 4.77 -13.63
C ALA A 221 1.14 5.08 -15.04
N ALA A 222 1.19 4.08 -15.92
CA ALA A 222 0.77 4.19 -17.30
C ALA A 222 -0.11 3.01 -17.71
N VAL A 223 -1.16 3.30 -18.49
CA VAL A 223 -2.12 2.33 -19.02
C VAL A 223 -2.29 2.55 -20.51
N LEU A 224 -2.22 1.48 -21.30
CA LEU A 224 -2.53 1.53 -22.74
C LEU A 224 -4.00 1.19 -22.97
N TYR A 225 -4.71 2.04 -23.71
CA TYR A 225 -6.01 1.74 -24.27
C TYR A 225 -5.83 1.26 -25.71
N PRO A 226 -6.12 -0.02 -26.00
CA PRO A 226 -6.04 -0.54 -27.36
C PRO A 226 -7.22 -0.04 -28.21
N GLY A 227 -7.00 0.12 -29.51
CA GLY A 227 -8.02 0.55 -30.47
C GLY A 227 -7.40 1.02 -31.78
N LEU A 228 -8.21 1.59 -32.68
CA LEU A 228 -7.75 2.15 -33.97
C LEU A 228 -6.77 3.31 -33.80
N ARG A 229 -6.80 3.98 -32.65
CA ARG A 229 -5.85 5.01 -32.24
C ARG A 229 -5.42 4.73 -30.81
N PRO A 230 -4.29 4.04 -30.60
CA PRO A 230 -3.83 3.73 -29.26
C PRO A 230 -3.62 5.00 -28.45
N THR A 231 -4.12 4.98 -27.22
CA THR A 231 -3.99 6.09 -26.27
C THR A 231 -3.37 5.59 -24.99
N VAL A 232 -2.39 6.32 -24.47
CA VAL A 232 -1.83 6.04 -23.16
C VAL A 232 -2.37 7.02 -22.15
N LEU A 233 -2.82 6.49 -21.02
CA LEU A 233 -3.17 7.26 -19.83
C LEU A 233 -2.01 7.22 -18.85
N ARG A 234 -1.38 8.39 -18.66
CA ARG A 234 -0.34 8.64 -17.68
C ARG A 234 -0.95 9.24 -16.42
N ILE A 235 -0.61 8.66 -15.29
CA ILE A 235 -1.17 8.99 -13.97
C ILE A 235 -0.01 9.24 -13.02
N ARG A 236 0.04 10.44 -12.44
CA ARG A 236 0.96 10.75 -11.33
C ARG A 236 0.17 10.92 -10.05
N LEU A 237 0.56 10.19 -9.01
CA LEU A 237 -0.08 10.19 -7.71
C LEU A 237 0.94 10.49 -6.62
N ARG A 238 0.48 11.08 -5.51
CA ARG A 238 1.25 11.19 -4.27
C ARG A 238 0.66 10.32 -3.20
N LEU A 239 1.45 9.36 -2.71
CA LEU A 239 1.07 8.49 -1.61
C LEU A 239 1.07 9.25 -0.28
N ARG A 240 -0.01 9.10 0.48
CA ARG A 240 -0.21 9.66 1.82
C ARG A 240 -0.84 8.62 2.74
N GLY A 241 -0.76 8.84 4.05
CA GLY A 241 -1.50 8.07 5.05
C GLY A 241 -2.35 8.99 5.92
N THR A 242 -3.53 8.50 6.35
CA THR A 242 -4.32 9.16 7.40
C THR A 242 -3.63 9.10 8.77
N THR A 243 -2.84 8.07 8.98
CA THR A 243 -1.98 7.89 10.15
C THR A 243 -0.61 7.37 9.72
N VAL A 244 0.37 7.46 10.61
CA VAL A 244 1.74 7.01 10.35
C VAL A 244 1.73 5.53 9.93
N GLY A 245 2.29 5.25 8.76
CA GLY A 245 2.39 3.90 8.21
C GLY A 245 1.11 3.36 7.57
N ALA A 246 0.02 4.13 7.49
CA ALA A 246 -1.23 3.66 6.88
C ALA A 246 -1.13 3.52 5.36
N ASN A 247 -0.50 4.48 4.68
CA ASN A 247 -0.32 4.52 3.21
C ASN A 247 -1.63 4.20 2.43
N ASN A 248 -2.74 4.76 2.91
CA ASN A 248 -4.11 4.46 2.51
C ASN A 248 -4.76 5.58 1.69
N ARG A 249 -3.99 6.57 1.25
CA ARG A 249 -4.43 7.70 0.43
C ARG A 249 -3.48 7.90 -0.74
N MET A 250 -4.02 8.22 -1.91
CA MET A 250 -3.23 8.68 -3.04
C MET A 250 -3.86 9.92 -3.63
N ASP A 251 -3.17 11.06 -3.51
CA ASP A 251 -3.63 12.32 -4.10
C ASP A 251 -3.30 12.28 -5.60
N LEU A 252 -4.29 12.54 -6.46
CA LEU A 252 -4.10 12.56 -7.91
C LEU A 252 -3.45 13.89 -8.32
N LEU A 253 -2.18 13.85 -8.73
CA LEU A 253 -1.40 15.03 -9.10
C LEU A 253 -1.60 15.39 -10.58
N SER A 254 -1.46 14.42 -11.47
CA SER A 254 -1.69 14.60 -12.91
C SER A 254 -2.41 13.39 -13.50
N LEU A 255 -3.25 13.68 -14.50
CA LEU A 255 -3.97 12.70 -15.28
C LEU A 255 -3.92 13.17 -16.74
N VAL A 256 -3.14 12.50 -17.58
CA VAL A 256 -2.86 12.92 -18.95
C VAL A 256 -3.15 11.77 -19.90
N THR A 257 -3.90 12.03 -20.97
CA THR A 257 -4.08 11.09 -22.08
C THR A 257 -3.33 11.59 -23.29
N SER A 258 -2.45 10.76 -23.87
CA SER A 258 -1.67 11.09 -25.06
C SER A 258 -1.76 9.97 -26.10
N GLY A 259 -1.56 10.33 -27.37
CA GLY A 259 -1.49 9.37 -28.45
C GLY A 259 -0.13 8.68 -28.51
N VAL A 260 -0.14 7.40 -28.89
CA VAL A 260 1.08 6.59 -29.07
C VAL A 260 1.05 5.95 -30.45
N ASN A 261 2.22 5.83 -31.08
CA ASN A 261 2.36 5.18 -32.37
C ASN A 261 2.34 3.66 -32.23
N ASP A 262 1.73 2.98 -33.21
CA ASP A 262 1.69 1.52 -33.24
C ASP A 262 3.10 0.89 -33.24
N SER A 263 4.09 1.56 -33.83
CA SER A 263 5.48 1.09 -33.88
C SER A 263 6.20 1.10 -32.53
N GLU A 264 5.72 1.88 -31.57
CA GLU A 264 6.29 1.99 -30.22
C GLU A 264 5.70 0.92 -29.27
N ILE A 265 4.60 0.28 -29.69
CA ILE A 265 3.91 -0.76 -28.93
C ILE A 265 4.41 -2.11 -29.45
N LYS A 266 5.43 -2.68 -28.80
CA LYS A 266 5.96 -4.01 -29.14
C LYS A 266 5.01 -5.15 -28.73
N ASP A 267 4.38 -5.03 -27.56
CA ASP A 267 3.35 -5.93 -27.03
C ASP A 267 2.37 -5.13 -26.13
N PRO A 268 1.04 -5.29 -26.27
CA PRO A 268 0.06 -4.67 -25.38
C PRO A 268 0.22 -5.00 -23.89
N ASP A 269 0.84 -6.14 -23.56
CA ASP A 269 1.11 -6.57 -22.17
C ASP A 269 2.53 -6.18 -21.68
N GLU A 270 3.37 -5.55 -22.52
CA GLU A 270 4.71 -5.07 -22.15
C GLU A 270 4.70 -3.80 -21.28
N ASP A 271 5.88 -3.42 -20.78
CA ASP A 271 6.08 -2.27 -19.88
C ASP A 271 5.85 -0.93 -20.58
N ILE A 272 4.58 -0.56 -20.75
CA ILE A 272 4.18 0.73 -21.30
C ILE A 272 4.75 1.92 -20.51
N LEU A 273 5.11 1.73 -19.25
CA LEU A 273 5.68 2.81 -18.44
C LEU A 273 7.08 3.19 -18.94
N GLY A 274 7.89 2.21 -19.35
CA GLY A 274 9.20 2.46 -19.96
C GLY A 274 9.10 3.17 -21.32
N VAL A 275 8.03 2.94 -22.08
CA VAL A 275 7.79 3.63 -23.37
C VAL A 275 7.54 5.12 -23.16
N VAL A 276 6.82 5.47 -22.09
CA VAL A 276 6.45 6.86 -21.80
C VAL A 276 7.37 7.53 -20.77
N GLU A 277 8.46 6.86 -20.40
CA GLU A 277 9.45 7.42 -19.47
C GLU A 277 10.09 8.66 -20.09
N GLY A 278 10.08 9.77 -19.36
CA GLY A 278 10.64 11.05 -19.81
C GLY A 278 9.70 11.91 -20.68
N TRP A 279 8.51 11.41 -21.05
CA TRP A 279 7.57 12.20 -21.84
C TRP A 279 7.03 13.40 -21.06
N GLN A 280 6.93 14.56 -21.71
CA GLN A 280 6.31 15.75 -21.12
C GLN A 280 4.78 15.62 -21.10
N ASP A 281 4.10 16.36 -20.22
CA ASP A 281 2.63 16.27 -20.05
C ASP A 281 1.86 16.70 -21.32
N ASP A 282 2.46 17.53 -22.18
CA ASP A 282 1.91 18.02 -23.46
C ASP A 282 2.38 17.21 -24.68
N GLU A 283 3.21 16.19 -24.46
CA GLU A 283 3.77 15.36 -25.52
C GLU A 283 2.79 14.28 -26.00
N SER A 284 2.69 14.14 -27.31
CA SER A 284 1.97 13.07 -27.98
C SER A 284 2.74 12.62 -29.22
N HIS A 285 2.86 11.31 -29.39
CA HIS A 285 3.60 10.74 -30.52
C HIS A 285 2.69 10.39 -31.70
N ASN A 286 1.36 10.50 -31.54
CA ASN A 286 0.41 10.37 -32.62
C ASN A 286 -0.17 11.75 -32.99
N PRO A 287 0.01 12.24 -34.23
CA PRO A 287 -0.43 13.57 -34.64
C PRO A 287 -1.95 13.74 -34.64
N ASP A 288 -2.71 12.65 -34.76
CA ASP A 288 -4.19 12.68 -34.75
C ASP A 288 -4.79 12.67 -33.34
N VAL A 289 -3.97 12.51 -32.31
CA VAL A 289 -4.40 12.36 -30.93
C VAL A 289 -3.56 13.28 -30.04
N PRO A 290 -4.02 14.49 -29.71
CA PRO A 290 -3.26 15.42 -28.89
C PRO A 290 -3.15 14.94 -27.44
N ALA A 291 -2.12 15.41 -26.73
CA ALA A 291 -2.04 15.26 -25.29
C ALA A 291 -3.12 16.11 -24.61
N VAL A 292 -3.90 15.49 -23.72
CA VAL A 292 -4.98 16.14 -22.97
C VAL A 292 -4.76 15.94 -21.48
N SER A 293 -4.57 17.07 -20.78
CA SER A 293 -4.51 17.11 -19.31
C SER A 293 -5.91 17.26 -18.72
N HIS A 294 -6.31 16.29 -17.89
CA HIS A 294 -7.62 16.23 -17.28
C HIS A 294 -7.63 17.01 -15.96
N ARG A 295 -8.47 18.04 -15.86
CA ARG A 295 -8.62 18.86 -14.64
C ARG A 295 -9.81 18.46 -13.77
N ARG A 296 -10.71 17.61 -14.29
CA ARG A 296 -11.93 17.19 -13.59
C ARG A 296 -11.80 15.80 -13.02
N GLY A 297 -12.44 15.59 -11.88
CA GLY A 297 -12.40 14.32 -11.16
C GLY A 297 -11.01 14.04 -10.57
N MET A 298 -10.34 15.06 -10.03
CA MET A 298 -9.02 14.90 -9.41
C MET A 298 -9.13 14.44 -7.94
N MET A 299 -10.21 13.74 -7.58
CA MET A 299 -10.46 13.33 -6.20
C MET A 299 -9.41 12.28 -5.76
N PRO A 300 -8.84 12.42 -4.55
CA PRO A 300 -7.91 11.43 -4.01
C PRO A 300 -8.49 10.02 -3.98
N PHE A 301 -7.63 9.03 -4.17
CA PHE A 301 -7.98 7.64 -3.99
C PHE A 301 -7.90 7.26 -2.51
N VAL A 302 -8.90 6.51 -2.05
CA VAL A 302 -8.98 5.90 -0.73
C VAL A 302 -8.79 4.40 -0.85
N PHE A 303 -7.92 3.85 -0.02
CA PHE A 303 -7.69 2.41 0.03
C PHE A 303 -8.82 1.68 0.76
N VAL A 304 -9.35 0.62 0.14
CA VAL A 304 -10.32 -0.33 0.70
C VAL A 304 -9.70 -1.73 0.72
N PRO A 305 -9.43 -2.32 1.91
CA PRO A 305 -8.98 -3.70 2.02
C PRO A 305 -10.03 -4.68 1.47
N PHE A 306 -9.60 -5.81 0.89
CA PHE A 306 -10.54 -6.77 0.29
C PHE A 306 -11.60 -7.32 1.27
N HIS A 307 -11.25 -7.47 2.55
CA HIS A 307 -12.19 -7.93 3.58
C HIS A 307 -13.25 -6.88 3.96
N GLU A 308 -13.08 -5.61 3.58
CA GLU A 308 -14.03 -4.51 3.84
C GLU A 308 -14.80 -4.08 2.59
N VAL A 309 -14.58 -4.74 1.45
CA VAL A 309 -15.18 -4.37 0.16
C VAL A 309 -16.71 -4.45 0.18
N GLU A 310 -17.30 -5.36 0.94
CA GLU A 310 -18.76 -5.48 1.06
C GLU A 310 -19.36 -4.38 1.95
N THR A 311 -18.64 -4.00 3.01
CA THR A 311 -19.14 -3.10 4.06
C THR A 311 -18.73 -1.65 3.90
N THR A 312 -17.86 -1.33 2.93
CA THR A 312 -17.37 0.04 2.71
C THR A 312 -18.51 1.02 2.42
N VAL A 313 -18.41 2.21 3.01
CA VAL A 313 -19.35 3.33 2.77
C VAL A 313 -19.37 3.78 1.32
N LEU A 314 -18.33 3.49 0.54
CA LEU A 314 -18.27 3.78 -0.90
C LEU A 314 -19.29 2.99 -1.73
N ASN A 315 -19.94 1.97 -1.14
CA ASN A 315 -21.07 1.26 -1.75
C ASN A 315 -22.41 1.98 -1.58
N LEU A 316 -22.47 3.05 -0.76
CA LEU A 316 -23.68 3.82 -0.53
C LEU A 316 -24.07 4.60 -1.81
N PRO A 317 -25.37 4.66 -2.14
CA PRO A 317 -25.84 5.46 -3.26
C PRO A 317 -25.66 6.96 -2.98
N VAL A 318 -25.73 7.76 -4.04
CA VAL A 318 -25.60 9.22 -3.97
C VAL A 318 -26.62 9.85 -3.02
N GLU A 319 -27.84 9.31 -2.96
CA GLU A 319 -28.90 9.76 -2.06
C GLU A 319 -28.55 9.65 -0.57
N LYS A 320 -27.68 8.70 -0.20
CA LYS A 320 -27.24 8.49 1.19
C LYS A 320 -25.87 9.11 1.49
N MET A 321 -25.12 9.46 0.45
CA MET A 321 -23.79 10.05 0.56
C MET A 321 -23.56 10.88 -0.70
N ASP A 322 -23.94 12.14 -0.68
CA ASP A 322 -23.80 13.08 -1.80
C ASP A 322 -22.37 13.60 -1.94
N TYR A 323 -21.67 13.75 -0.82
CA TYR A 323 -20.29 14.17 -0.74
C TYR A 323 -19.43 13.15 0.03
N PHE A 324 -18.19 12.96 -0.39
CA PHE A 324 -17.24 12.08 0.27
C PHE A 324 -15.94 12.82 0.52
N VAL A 325 -15.56 12.96 1.79
CA VAL A 325 -14.28 13.54 2.19
C VAL A 325 -13.27 12.40 2.29
N PRO A 326 -12.26 12.34 1.40
CA PRO A 326 -11.27 11.29 1.48
C PRO A 326 -10.42 11.41 2.76
N GLY A 327 -10.32 12.60 3.36
CA GLY A 327 -9.58 12.86 4.60
C GLY A 327 -8.08 12.88 4.42
#